data_AF-A0A3C1SFR8-F1
#
_entry.id   AF-A0A3C1SFR8-F1
#
_cell.length_a   1.000
_cell.length_b   1.000
_cell.length_c   1.000
_cell.angle_alpha   90.00
_cell.angle_beta   90.00
_cell.angle_gamma   90.00
#
_symmetry.space_group_name_H-M   'P 1'
#
loop_
_entity.id
_entity.type
_entity.pdbx_description
1 polymer ?
#
loop_
_entity_poly.entity_id
_entity_poly.type
_entity_poly.pdbx_seq_one_letter_code
_entity_poly.pdbx_strand_id
1 'polypeptide(L)'
;NDPVIHFYETFLSEYDPALRKSRGVWYTPEPVVNFIVRAVDEILKTEFGLPQGIADRSKIKIKVDVQGRKVEQEVHKVQILDPAAGTGSFLAEVVKHIYKQYEGQQGIWNNYVEEHLIPRLNGFEILMASYAMAHLKLDLLLRETGCSPKKEQRFRIYLTNSLEEHHPDTGTLFAQWLSTEANEANYIKRDTPVMVVLGNPPYAVSSSNKSKWIQDLIADYKKDLHEKKINLDDDYIKFIRYGEYFIDKSGEGILAYISNNSFIDGITHRKMRKHLLETFDKVYILDLHGNAKKKEVCPDGLPDQNVFDIMQGVSINIFVKRRKS
;
A
#
# COMPACT_ATOMS: atom_id res chain seq x y z
N ASN A 1 -13.50 17.48 4.28
CA ASN A 1 -12.63 18.48 3.62
C ASN A 1 -11.24 18.44 4.24
N ASP A 2 -10.32 17.73 3.59
CA ASP A 2 -8.91 17.70 3.97
C ASP A 2 -8.18 18.87 3.27
N PRO A 3 -7.75 19.91 4.02
CA PRO A 3 -7.15 21.11 3.43
C PRO A 3 -5.78 20.84 2.79
N VAL A 4 -5.06 19.81 3.24
CA VAL A 4 -3.76 19.42 2.66
C VAL A 4 -3.97 18.84 1.27
N ILE A 5 -5.02 18.03 1.11
CA ILE A 5 -5.41 17.47 -0.20
C ILE A 5 -5.85 18.58 -1.14
N HIS A 6 -6.73 19.48 -0.70
CA HIS A 6 -7.24 20.54 -1.57
C HIS A 6 -6.11 21.48 -2.03
N PHE A 7 -5.18 21.82 -1.14
CA PHE A 7 -3.98 22.57 -1.49
C PHE A 7 -3.11 21.81 -2.50
N TYR A 8 -2.87 20.51 -2.27
CA TYR A 8 -2.06 19.70 -3.17
C TYR A 8 -2.69 19.51 -4.55
N GLU A 9 -4.00 19.29 -4.62
CA GLU A 9 -4.73 19.13 -5.87
C GLU A 9 -4.60 20.39 -6.71
N THR A 10 -4.88 21.54 -6.10
CA THR A 10 -4.75 22.85 -6.76
C THR A 10 -3.30 23.10 -7.15
N PHE A 11 -2.35 22.79 -6.27
CA PHE A 11 -0.93 23.00 -6.54
C PHE A 11 -0.44 22.11 -7.68
N LEU A 12 -0.68 20.80 -7.67
CA LEU A 12 -0.22 19.91 -8.74
C LEU A 12 -0.96 20.13 -10.06
N SER A 13 -2.27 20.42 -10.03
CA SER A 13 -3.03 20.68 -11.25
C SER A 13 -2.52 21.93 -11.96
N GLU A 14 -2.09 22.93 -11.21
CA GLU A 14 -1.50 24.17 -11.73
C GLU A 14 0.00 24.02 -12.04
N TYR A 15 0.73 23.22 -11.24
CA TYR A 15 2.19 23.11 -11.34
C TYR A 15 2.65 22.16 -12.44
N ASP A 16 2.08 20.94 -12.54
CA ASP A 16 2.44 19.98 -13.59
C ASP A 16 1.35 18.90 -13.84
N PRO A 17 0.27 19.25 -14.57
CA PRO A 17 -0.78 18.30 -14.93
C PRO A 17 -0.29 17.16 -15.84
N ALA A 18 0.84 17.35 -16.56
CA ALA A 18 1.45 16.31 -17.37
C ALA A 18 2.17 15.25 -16.51
N LEU A 19 2.83 15.66 -15.42
CA LEU A 19 3.42 14.76 -14.43
C LEU A 19 2.36 13.90 -13.73
N ARG A 20 1.23 14.50 -13.34
CA ARG A 20 0.08 13.77 -12.78
C ARG A 20 -0.42 12.67 -13.73
N LYS A 21 -0.67 13.02 -15.00
CA LYS A 21 -1.18 12.07 -16.01
C LYS A 21 -0.16 11.00 -16.38
N SER A 22 1.13 11.34 -16.48
CA SER A 22 2.19 10.39 -16.84
C SER A 22 2.49 9.37 -15.74
N ARG A 23 2.29 9.73 -14.47
CA ARG A 23 2.48 8.83 -13.32
C ARG A 23 1.21 8.08 -12.91
N GLY A 24 0.04 8.45 -13.43
CA GLY A 24 -1.22 7.75 -13.17
C GLY A 24 -1.64 7.77 -11.69
N VAL A 25 -1.24 8.81 -10.94
CA VAL A 25 -1.51 8.96 -9.52
C VAL A 25 -2.83 9.71 -9.35
N TRP A 26 -3.78 9.06 -8.67
CA TRP A 26 -5.11 9.60 -8.43
C TRP A 26 -5.40 9.67 -6.94
N TYR A 27 -6.05 10.76 -6.53
CA TYR A 27 -6.54 10.85 -5.17
C TYR A 27 -7.58 9.76 -4.91
N THR A 28 -7.45 9.05 -3.79
CA THR A 28 -8.37 7.96 -3.43
C THR A 28 -9.54 8.51 -2.62
N PRO A 29 -10.80 8.35 -3.08
CA PRO A 29 -11.96 8.84 -2.35
C PRO A 29 -11.98 8.33 -0.91
N GLU A 30 -12.26 9.22 0.05
CA GLU A 30 -12.26 8.89 1.48
C GLU A 30 -13.15 7.67 1.83
N PRO A 31 -14.36 7.50 1.25
CA PRO A 31 -15.19 6.33 1.53
C PRO A 31 -14.53 5.00 1.14
N VAL A 32 -13.77 4.98 0.04
CA VAL A 32 -13.02 3.79 -0.42
C VAL A 32 -11.91 3.47 0.55
N VAL A 33 -11.12 4.47 0.94
CA VAL A 33 -10.01 4.29 1.90
C VAL A 33 -10.54 3.79 3.24
N ASN A 34 -11.61 4.43 3.75
CA ASN A 34 -12.26 4.04 5.00
C ASN A 34 -12.79 2.60 4.95
N PHE A 35 -13.44 2.22 3.84
CA PHE A 35 -13.95 0.86 3.67
C PHE A 35 -12.82 -0.18 3.73
N ILE A 36 -11.73 0.04 2.99
CA ILE A 36 -10.59 -0.90 2.95
C ILE A 36 -9.97 -1.05 4.34
N VAL A 37 -9.68 0.05 5.04
CA VAL A 37 -9.08 0.01 6.38
C VAL A 37 -9.97 -0.73 7.37
N ARG A 38 -11.28 -0.47 7.35
CA ARG A 38 -12.25 -1.19 8.21
C ARG A 38 -12.34 -2.67 7.87
N ALA A 39 -12.35 -3.03 6.59
CA ALA A 39 -12.41 -4.42 6.17
C ALA A 39 -11.15 -5.19 6.62
N VAL A 40 -9.97 -4.60 6.48
CA VAL A 40 -8.70 -5.16 6.99
C VAL A 40 -8.76 -5.36 8.51
N ASP A 41 -9.24 -4.37 9.26
CA ASP A 41 -9.38 -4.45 10.72
C ASP A 41 -10.31 -5.58 11.15
N GLU A 42 -11.46 -5.73 10.49
CA GLU A 42 -12.41 -6.82 10.77
C GLU A 42 -11.83 -8.20 10.40
N ILE A 43 -11.08 -8.31 9.31
CA ILE A 43 -10.41 -9.57 8.94
C ILE A 43 -9.34 -9.94 9.96
N LEU A 44 -8.53 -8.98 10.44
CA LEU A 44 -7.54 -9.24 11.51
C LEU A 44 -8.20 -9.78 12.78
N LYS A 45 -9.35 -9.23 13.16
CA LYS A 45 -10.13 -9.69 14.31
C LYS A 45 -10.70 -11.09 14.12
N THR A 46 -11.35 -11.33 12.98
CA THR A 46 -12.17 -12.53 12.75
C THR A 46 -11.37 -13.72 12.21
N GLU A 47 -10.36 -13.49 11.38
CA GLU A 47 -9.61 -14.55 10.70
C GLU A 47 -8.21 -14.79 11.30
N PHE A 48 -7.61 -13.79 11.93
CA PHE A 48 -6.26 -13.90 12.52
C PHE A 48 -6.26 -13.95 14.06
N GLY A 49 -7.44 -13.86 14.68
CA GLY A 49 -7.58 -13.92 16.14
C GLY A 49 -6.87 -12.78 16.86
N LEU A 50 -6.83 -11.58 16.26
CA LEU A 50 -6.27 -10.36 16.84
C LEU A 50 -7.40 -9.43 17.27
N PRO A 51 -7.89 -9.46 18.53
CA PRO A 51 -9.09 -8.74 18.93
C PRO A 51 -8.98 -7.21 18.81
N GLN A 52 -7.75 -6.68 18.88
CA GLN A 52 -7.45 -5.26 18.67
C GLN A 52 -7.34 -4.89 17.18
N GLY A 53 -7.41 -5.87 16.29
CA GLY A 53 -7.34 -5.71 14.84
C GLY A 53 -6.08 -4.97 14.40
N ILE A 54 -6.27 -3.90 13.63
CA ILE A 54 -5.20 -3.02 13.18
C ILE A 54 -4.44 -2.39 14.36
N ALA A 55 -5.06 -2.23 15.53
CA ALA A 55 -4.44 -1.62 16.71
C ALA A 55 -3.58 -2.59 17.54
N ASP A 56 -3.40 -3.84 17.11
CA ASP A 56 -2.65 -4.86 17.82
C ASP A 56 -1.23 -4.42 18.24
N ARG A 57 -0.85 -4.82 19.46
CA ARG A 57 0.42 -4.44 20.11
C ARG A 57 1.39 -5.61 20.23
N SER A 58 0.98 -6.82 19.84
CA SER A 58 1.80 -8.00 19.99
C SER A 58 3.08 -7.89 19.16
N LYS A 59 4.16 -8.50 19.66
CA LYS A 59 5.44 -8.55 18.98
C LYS A 59 5.82 -9.98 18.68
N ILE A 60 6.58 -10.15 17.61
CA ILE A 60 7.18 -11.40 17.19
C ILE A 60 8.70 -11.22 17.09
N LYS A 61 9.40 -12.34 17.25
CA LYS A 61 10.86 -12.39 17.10
C LYS A 61 11.21 -12.75 15.67
N ILE A 62 12.05 -11.94 15.05
CA ILE A 62 12.62 -12.18 13.73
C ILE A 62 14.14 -12.27 13.81
N LYS A 63 14.75 -12.96 12.86
CA LYS A 63 16.21 -12.99 12.70
C LYS A 63 16.60 -12.09 11.54
N VAL A 64 17.31 -11.02 11.83
CA VAL A 64 17.78 -10.04 10.85
C VAL A 64 19.28 -10.22 10.65
N ASP A 65 19.75 -10.11 9.41
CA ASP A 65 21.17 -10.05 9.13
C ASP A 65 21.71 -8.63 9.33
N VAL A 66 22.52 -8.46 10.36
CA VAL A 66 23.24 -7.22 10.67
C VAL A 66 24.72 -7.50 10.47
N GLN A 67 25.29 -6.99 9.38
CA GLN A 67 26.71 -7.12 9.03
C GLN A 67 27.22 -8.58 8.99
N GLY A 68 26.44 -9.50 8.43
CA GLY A 68 26.80 -10.92 8.30
C GLY A 68 26.49 -11.75 9.55
N ARG A 69 25.84 -11.16 10.57
CA ARG A 69 25.43 -11.86 11.80
C ARG A 69 23.91 -11.84 11.92
N LYS A 70 23.32 -13.01 12.15
CA LYS A 70 21.89 -13.13 12.44
C LYS A 70 21.61 -12.72 13.89
N VAL A 71 20.97 -11.58 14.07
CA VAL A 71 20.54 -11.04 15.37
C VAL A 71 19.04 -11.24 15.52
N GLU A 72 18.61 -11.66 16.71
CA GLU A 72 17.19 -11.74 17.06
C GLU A 72 16.66 -10.36 17.44
N GLN A 73 15.57 -9.93 16.81
CA GLN A 73 14.93 -8.64 17.05
C GLN A 73 13.43 -8.84 17.28
N GLU A 74 12.86 -8.10 18.24
CA GLU A 74 11.41 -8.03 18.42
C GLU A 74 10.80 -6.91 17.58
N VAL A 75 9.81 -7.26 16.77
CA VAL A 75 9.05 -6.34 15.92
C VAL A 75 7.57 -6.57 16.12
N HIS A 76 6.72 -5.57 15.89
CA HIS A 76 5.27 -5.74 15.98
C HIS A 76 4.79 -6.78 14.98
N LYS A 77 3.82 -7.62 15.36
CA LYS A 77 3.24 -8.64 14.50
C LYS A 77 2.51 -8.00 13.31
N VAL A 78 1.67 -6.99 13.58
CA VAL A 78 0.90 -6.28 12.55
C VAL A 78 1.75 -5.13 11.98
N GLN A 79 2.62 -5.46 11.03
CA GLN A 79 3.33 -4.49 10.19
C GLN A 79 2.45 -4.10 9.00
N ILE A 80 2.25 -2.79 8.80
CA ILE A 80 1.44 -2.22 7.72
C ILE A 80 2.36 -1.56 6.70
N LEU A 81 2.11 -1.80 5.42
CA LEU A 81 2.82 -1.19 4.31
C LEU A 81 1.84 -0.61 3.28
N ASP A 82 2.03 0.67 2.94
CA ASP A 82 1.51 1.25 1.71
C ASP A 82 2.65 1.43 0.69
N PRO A 83 2.74 0.58 -0.34
CA PRO A 83 3.85 0.62 -1.28
C PRO A 83 3.73 1.71 -2.35
N ALA A 84 2.62 2.46 -2.37
CA ALA A 84 2.43 3.61 -3.25
C ALA A 84 1.67 4.70 -2.47
N ALA A 85 2.33 5.20 -1.42
CA ALA A 85 1.68 5.97 -0.37
C ALA A 85 1.03 7.27 -0.86
N GLY A 86 1.51 7.85 -1.96
CA GLY A 86 1.02 9.12 -2.47
C GLY A 86 1.14 10.21 -1.41
N THR A 87 0.02 10.86 -1.11
CA THR A 87 -0.09 11.85 -0.04
C THR A 87 -0.41 11.24 1.33
N GLY A 88 -0.29 9.91 1.49
CA GLY A 88 -0.44 9.20 2.75
C GLY A 88 -1.89 8.96 3.19
N SER A 89 -2.86 8.95 2.27
CA SER A 89 -4.29 8.83 2.62
C SER A 89 -4.61 7.54 3.39
N PHE A 90 -4.09 6.40 2.95
CA PHE A 90 -4.31 5.12 3.63
C PHE A 90 -3.64 5.07 5.00
N LEU A 91 -2.40 5.54 5.10
CA LEU A 91 -1.69 5.61 6.39
C LEU A 91 -2.43 6.54 7.37
N ALA A 92 -2.91 7.69 6.90
CA ALA A 92 -3.70 8.62 7.71
C ALA A 92 -5.04 7.99 8.17
N GLU A 93 -5.72 7.24 7.30
CA GLU A 93 -6.96 6.56 7.68
C GLU A 93 -6.71 5.43 8.68
N VAL A 94 -5.59 4.72 8.58
CA VAL A 94 -5.15 3.75 9.62
C VAL A 94 -4.99 4.46 10.96
N VAL A 95 -4.31 5.61 11.02
CA VAL A 95 -4.16 6.40 12.25
C VAL A 95 -5.53 6.82 12.80
N LYS A 96 -6.42 7.38 11.94
CA LYS A 96 -7.78 7.78 12.34
C LYS A 96 -8.59 6.60 12.88
N HIS A 97 -8.53 5.45 12.22
CA HIS A 97 -9.27 4.26 12.63
C HIS A 97 -8.80 3.73 13.99
N ILE A 98 -7.49 3.70 14.23
CA ILE A 98 -6.94 3.32 15.53
C ILE A 98 -7.34 4.32 16.60
N TYR A 99 -7.22 5.63 16.34
CA TYR A 99 -7.48 6.68 17.32
C TYR A 99 -8.91 6.63 17.89
N LYS A 100 -9.91 6.15 17.14
CA LYS A 100 -11.28 5.92 17.64
C LYS A 100 -11.33 5.06 18.91
N GLN A 101 -10.36 4.18 19.13
CA GLN A 101 -10.26 3.35 20.34
C GLN A 101 -9.66 4.08 21.55
N TYR A 102 -9.09 5.27 21.33
CA TYR A 102 -8.37 6.08 22.32
C TYR A 102 -8.99 7.46 22.53
N GLU A 103 -10.16 7.74 21.96
CA GLU A 103 -10.86 9.01 22.18
C GLU A 103 -11.10 9.21 23.69
N GLY A 104 -10.70 10.39 24.18
CA GLY A 104 -10.73 10.72 25.62
C GLY A 104 -9.58 10.15 26.45
N GLN A 105 -8.65 9.39 25.88
CA GLN A 105 -7.52 8.74 26.57
C GLN A 105 -6.15 9.26 26.09
N GLN A 106 -5.97 10.58 26.08
CA GLN A 106 -4.80 11.26 25.50
C GLN A 106 -3.44 10.73 26.00
N GLY A 107 -3.30 10.48 27.30
CA GLY A 107 -2.03 9.96 27.85
C GLY A 107 -1.67 8.57 27.33
N ILE A 108 -2.67 7.72 27.11
CA ILE A 108 -2.49 6.37 26.56
C ILE A 108 -2.23 6.45 25.05
N TRP A 109 -2.91 7.38 24.36
CA TRP A 109 -2.72 7.62 22.94
C TRP A 109 -1.28 8.01 22.62
N ASN A 110 -0.68 8.97 23.33
CA ASN A 110 0.69 9.42 23.06
C ASN A 110 1.70 8.27 23.20
N ASN A 111 1.61 7.48 24.27
CA ASN A 111 2.47 6.31 24.44
C ASN A 111 2.24 5.28 23.33
N TYR A 112 0.98 5.05 22.95
CA TYR A 112 0.66 4.13 21.86
C TYR A 112 1.26 4.58 20.52
N VAL A 113 1.18 5.87 20.21
CA VAL A 113 1.73 6.44 18.98
C VAL A 113 3.24 6.17 18.89
N GLU A 114 3.96 6.48 19.97
CA GLU A 114 5.42 6.36 20.03
C GLU A 114 5.92 4.91 20.04
N GLU A 115 5.26 4.04 20.81
CA GLU A 115 5.75 2.68 21.05
C GLU A 115 5.19 1.66 20.06
N HIS A 116 4.00 1.93 19.50
CA HIS A 116 3.27 0.95 18.71
C HIS A 116 2.86 1.42 17.32
N LEU A 117 2.46 2.67 17.11
CA LEU A 117 1.95 3.12 15.81
C LEU A 117 3.07 3.40 14.81
N ILE A 118 3.93 4.37 15.12
CA ILE A 118 4.98 4.86 14.21
C ILE A 118 5.94 3.72 13.79
N PRO A 119 6.38 2.82 14.70
CA PRO A 119 7.33 1.76 14.33
C PRO A 119 6.80 0.70 13.37
N ARG A 120 5.49 0.66 13.07
CA ARG A 120 4.89 -0.39 12.22
C ARG A 120 4.05 0.14 11.05
N LEU A 121 4.00 1.46 10.89
CA LEU A 121 3.26 2.14 9.83
C LEU A 121 4.25 2.58 8.75
N ASN A 122 4.38 1.79 7.68
CA ASN A 122 5.40 1.97 6.65
C ASN A 122 4.78 2.43 5.33
N GLY A 123 5.49 3.28 4.59
CA GLY A 123 5.07 3.77 3.28
C GLY A 123 6.23 3.96 2.32
N PHE A 124 5.99 3.74 1.03
CA PHE A 124 6.94 4.06 -0.04
C PHE A 124 6.31 5.05 -1.00
N GLU A 125 7.07 6.07 -1.38
CA GLU A 125 6.66 7.06 -2.36
C GLU A 125 7.83 7.41 -3.27
N ILE A 126 7.58 7.63 -4.55
CA ILE A 126 8.62 7.94 -5.55
C ILE A 126 8.73 9.45 -5.81
N LEU A 127 7.67 10.22 -5.56
CA LEU A 127 7.60 11.66 -5.78
C LEU A 127 7.88 12.42 -4.48
N MET A 128 8.93 13.25 -4.50
CA MET A 128 9.33 14.06 -3.34
C MET A 128 8.21 14.98 -2.82
N ALA A 129 7.39 15.53 -3.72
CA ALA A 129 6.26 16.38 -3.34
C ALA A 129 5.17 15.59 -2.59
N SER A 130 4.76 14.43 -3.12
CA SER A 130 3.76 13.56 -2.47
C SER A 130 4.28 13.04 -1.12
N TYR A 131 5.56 12.63 -1.09
CA TYR A 131 6.28 12.24 0.11
C TYR A 131 6.25 13.31 1.21
N ALA A 132 6.53 14.57 0.87
CA ALA A 132 6.51 15.68 1.81
C ALA A 132 5.09 15.96 2.34
N MET A 133 4.09 15.89 1.46
CA MET A 133 2.68 16.06 1.84
C MET A 133 2.19 14.93 2.74
N ALA A 134 2.64 13.70 2.53
CA ALA A 134 2.31 12.58 3.40
C ALA A 134 2.84 12.79 4.83
N HIS A 135 4.07 13.28 4.98
CA HIS A 135 4.63 13.63 6.28
C HIS A 135 3.87 14.77 6.96
N LEU A 136 3.59 15.85 6.23
CA LEU A 136 2.84 16.99 6.74
C LEU A 136 1.43 16.55 7.18
N LYS A 137 0.74 15.76 6.37
CA LYS A 137 -0.61 15.25 6.66
C LYS A 137 -0.64 14.41 7.94
N LEU A 138 0.31 13.49 8.10
CA LEU A 138 0.38 12.66 9.30
C LEU A 138 0.74 13.47 10.54
N ASP A 139 1.66 14.44 10.45
CA ASP A 139 2.01 15.33 11.56
C ASP A 139 0.81 16.19 11.99
N LEU A 140 0.09 16.80 11.05
CA LEU A 140 -1.13 17.55 11.33
C LEU A 140 -2.20 16.66 11.98
N LEU A 141 -2.42 15.46 11.44
CA LEU A 141 -3.37 14.50 11.99
C LEU A 141 -3.02 14.12 13.44
N LEU A 142 -1.75 13.81 13.73
CA LEU A 142 -1.35 13.50 15.10
C LEU A 142 -1.59 14.69 16.04
N ARG A 143 -1.29 15.92 15.61
CA ARG A 143 -1.58 17.12 16.41
C ARG A 143 -3.07 17.32 16.66
N GLU A 144 -3.92 17.10 15.64
CA GLU A 144 -5.38 17.17 15.78
C GLU A 144 -5.92 16.14 16.77
N THR A 145 -5.28 14.96 16.87
CA THR A 145 -5.63 13.96 17.87
C THR A 145 -5.16 14.30 19.29
N GLY A 146 -4.49 15.43 19.51
CA GLY A 146 -3.92 15.82 20.80
C GLY A 146 -2.55 15.18 21.11
N CYS A 147 -1.96 14.49 20.13
CA CYS A 147 -0.67 13.83 20.31
C CYS A 147 0.46 14.87 20.35
N SER A 148 1.18 14.89 21.47
CA SER A 148 2.42 15.65 21.64
C SER A 148 3.51 14.64 22.00
N PRO A 149 4.22 14.10 21.00
CA PRO A 149 5.24 13.11 21.24
C PRO A 149 6.42 13.74 21.99
N LYS A 150 6.92 13.04 23.02
CA LYS A 150 8.05 13.45 23.86
C LYS A 150 9.39 13.28 23.14
N LYS A 151 9.42 12.39 22.15
CA LYS A 151 10.58 12.11 21.30
C LYS A 151 10.24 12.55 19.88
N GLU A 152 11.18 13.25 19.23
CA GLU A 152 11.10 13.39 17.79
C GLU A 152 11.20 12.00 17.16
N GLN A 153 10.07 11.53 16.62
CA GLN A 153 9.99 10.29 15.89
C GLN A 153 9.61 10.59 14.45
N ARG A 154 10.39 10.05 13.53
CA ARG A 154 10.16 10.21 12.12
C ARG A 154 9.18 9.14 11.63
N PHE A 155 8.22 9.52 10.80
CA PHE A 155 7.37 8.57 10.09
C PHE A 155 8.20 7.68 9.15
N ARG A 156 7.83 6.39 9.06
CA ARG A 156 8.47 5.41 8.18
C ARG A 156 7.91 5.46 6.76
N ILE A 157 7.85 6.67 6.21
CA ILE A 157 7.57 6.88 4.79
C ILE A 157 8.91 7.20 4.14
N TYR A 158 9.24 6.46 3.08
CA TYR A 158 10.55 6.53 2.44
C TYR A 158 10.44 6.92 0.96
N LEU A 159 11.37 7.75 0.52
CA LEU A 159 11.46 8.18 -0.89
C LEU A 159 12.19 7.08 -1.70
N THR A 160 11.44 6.18 -2.33
CA THR A 160 11.99 5.01 -3.04
C THR A 160 11.03 4.49 -4.13
N ASN A 161 11.57 3.77 -5.12
CA ASN A 161 10.76 2.97 -6.04
C ASN A 161 10.46 1.60 -5.42
N SER A 162 9.19 1.31 -5.14
CA SER A 162 8.76 0.01 -4.59
C SER A 162 9.09 -1.17 -5.49
N LEU A 163 9.06 -0.98 -6.81
CA LEU A 163 9.27 -2.04 -7.80
C LEU A 163 10.76 -2.29 -8.14
N GLU A 164 11.69 -1.62 -7.46
CA GLU A 164 13.14 -1.85 -7.57
C GLU A 164 13.68 -2.67 -6.39
N GLU A 165 14.65 -3.54 -6.71
CA GLU A 165 15.39 -4.33 -5.72
C GLU A 165 16.37 -3.44 -4.93
N HIS A 166 16.74 -3.86 -3.73
CA HIS A 166 17.71 -3.17 -2.89
C HIS A 166 19.08 -3.02 -3.60
N HIS A 167 19.66 -1.82 -3.59
CA HIS A 167 20.98 -1.52 -4.16
C HIS A 167 21.84 -0.69 -3.18
N PRO A 168 23.17 -0.84 -3.17
CA PRO A 168 24.09 -0.01 -2.35
C PRO A 168 24.44 1.34 -3.01
N ASP A 169 24.66 2.39 -2.20
CA ASP A 169 24.69 3.81 -2.62
C ASP A 169 26.05 4.47 -2.86
N THR A 170 26.02 5.60 -3.60
CA THR A 170 27.16 6.43 -4.05
C THR A 170 27.23 7.84 -3.42
N GLY A 171 28.17 8.08 -2.49
CA GLY A 171 29.19 9.15 -2.54
C GLY A 171 28.96 10.66 -2.21
N THR A 172 27.75 11.21 -2.05
CA THR A 172 27.55 12.68 -1.75
C THR A 172 26.64 12.95 -0.54
N LEU A 173 26.56 14.19 0.00
CA LEU A 173 25.68 14.54 1.14
C LEU A 173 24.18 14.41 0.84
N PHE A 174 23.73 14.85 -0.34
CA PHE A 174 22.37 14.59 -0.81
C PHE A 174 22.16 13.09 -1.06
N ALA A 175 23.19 12.41 -1.58
CA ALA A 175 23.20 10.95 -1.65
C ALA A 175 23.32 10.28 -0.27
N GLN A 176 23.69 10.99 0.80
CA GLN A 176 23.77 10.44 2.15
C GLN A 176 22.40 10.45 2.81
N TRP A 177 21.63 11.53 2.62
CA TRP A 177 20.21 11.53 2.98
C TRP A 177 19.43 10.51 2.14
N LEU A 178 19.58 10.53 0.81
CA LEU A 178 18.95 9.52 -0.07
C LEU A 178 19.42 8.10 0.25
N SER A 179 20.67 7.90 0.63
CA SER A 179 21.11 6.56 1.03
C SER A 179 20.58 6.13 2.38
N THR A 180 20.35 7.07 3.29
CA THR A 180 19.62 6.76 4.52
C THR A 180 18.18 6.36 4.20
N GLU A 181 17.48 7.10 3.32
CA GLU A 181 16.14 6.72 2.81
C GLU A 181 16.14 5.33 2.20
N ALA A 182 17.09 5.08 1.29
CA ALA A 182 17.19 3.82 0.57
C ALA A 182 17.52 2.67 1.52
N ASN A 183 18.46 2.85 2.46
CA ASN A 183 18.84 1.82 3.42
C ASN A 183 17.68 1.45 4.36
N GLU A 184 16.95 2.43 4.87
CA GLU A 184 15.79 2.16 5.73
C GLU A 184 14.64 1.51 4.94
N ALA A 185 14.39 1.98 3.71
CA ALA A 185 13.44 1.31 2.81
C ALA A 185 13.87 -0.13 2.51
N ASN A 186 15.16 -0.38 2.31
CA ASN A 186 15.73 -1.70 2.05
C ASN A 186 15.53 -2.63 3.26
N TYR A 187 15.68 -2.13 4.48
CA TYR A 187 15.35 -2.89 5.69
C TYR A 187 13.89 -3.32 5.71
N ILE A 188 12.95 -2.44 5.34
CA ILE A 188 11.54 -2.82 5.22
C ILE A 188 11.33 -3.87 4.12
N LYS A 189 11.89 -3.66 2.93
CA LYS A 189 11.78 -4.58 1.79
C LYS A 189 12.38 -5.97 2.09
N ARG A 190 13.48 -6.02 2.84
CA ARG A 190 14.28 -7.24 3.08
C ARG A 190 13.90 -7.97 4.35
N ASP A 191 13.64 -7.28 5.46
CA ASP A 191 13.63 -7.91 6.78
C ASP A 191 12.30 -7.80 7.51
N THR A 192 11.47 -6.80 7.16
CA THR A 192 10.22 -6.57 7.90
C THR A 192 9.15 -7.61 7.52
N PRO A 193 8.56 -8.31 8.51
CA PRO A 193 7.48 -9.27 8.29
C PRO A 193 6.16 -8.52 8.07
N VAL A 194 5.99 -7.93 6.89
CA VAL A 194 4.78 -7.17 6.52
C VAL A 194 3.57 -8.10 6.53
N MET A 195 2.61 -7.83 7.42
CA MET A 195 1.38 -8.61 7.57
C MET A 195 0.22 -7.99 6.81
N VAL A 196 0.22 -6.67 6.62
CA VAL A 196 -0.84 -5.95 5.91
C VAL A 196 -0.20 -5.08 4.84
N VAL A 197 -0.56 -5.32 3.59
CA VAL A 197 -0.25 -4.44 2.47
C VAL A 197 -1.56 -3.82 1.99
N LEU A 198 -1.64 -2.50 1.96
CA LEU A 198 -2.84 -1.79 1.52
C LEU A 198 -2.52 -0.50 0.78
N GLY A 199 -3.42 -0.02 -0.07
CA GLY A 199 -3.15 1.18 -0.86
C GLY A 199 -3.93 1.29 -2.17
N ASN A 200 -3.53 2.27 -2.98
CA ASN A 200 -4.03 2.49 -4.33
C ASN A 200 -2.84 2.53 -5.31
N PRO A 201 -2.40 1.39 -5.87
CA PRO A 201 -1.28 1.36 -6.80
C PRO A 201 -1.60 2.08 -8.13
N PRO A 202 -0.58 2.58 -8.85
CA PRO A 202 -0.77 3.32 -10.10
C PRO A 202 -1.34 2.46 -11.24
N TYR A 203 -2.12 3.09 -12.12
CA TYR A 203 -2.88 2.46 -13.22
C TYR A 203 -2.18 2.55 -14.60
N ALA A 204 -0.85 2.48 -14.63
CA ALA A 204 -0.07 2.73 -15.83
C ALA A 204 0.07 1.49 -16.75
N VAL A 205 -0.76 1.44 -17.79
CA VAL A 205 -0.76 0.38 -18.83
C VAL A 205 0.58 0.26 -19.57
N SER A 206 1.31 1.37 -19.77
CA SER A 206 2.65 1.42 -20.37
C SER A 206 3.69 1.79 -19.32
N SER A 207 3.92 0.87 -18.39
CA SER A 207 4.83 1.05 -17.27
C SER A 207 6.29 1.34 -17.70
N SER A 208 6.90 2.33 -17.06
CA SER A 208 8.35 2.55 -17.07
C SER A 208 9.10 1.63 -16.09
N ASN A 209 8.40 0.94 -15.19
CA ASN A 209 8.95 0.01 -14.21
C ASN A 209 9.31 -1.33 -14.87
N LYS A 210 10.53 -1.39 -15.43
CA LYS A 210 11.07 -2.56 -16.14
C LYS A 210 12.27 -3.19 -15.41
N SER A 211 12.36 -3.01 -14.09
CA SER A 211 13.42 -3.63 -13.30
C SER A 211 13.38 -5.15 -13.49
N LYS A 212 14.55 -5.80 -13.53
CA LYS A 212 14.62 -7.25 -13.73
C LYS A 212 13.88 -8.00 -12.61
N TRP A 213 14.03 -7.55 -11.38
CA TRP A 213 13.41 -8.14 -10.20
C TRP A 213 11.87 -8.25 -10.31
N ILE A 214 11.18 -7.15 -10.63
CA ILE A 214 9.71 -7.20 -10.75
C ILE A 214 9.28 -7.98 -11.99
N GLN A 215 10.06 -7.95 -13.07
CA GLN A 215 9.80 -8.72 -14.29
C GLN A 215 9.90 -10.24 -14.03
N ASP A 216 10.89 -10.65 -13.24
CA ASP A 216 11.07 -12.05 -12.82
C ASP A 216 9.92 -12.48 -11.90
N LEU A 217 9.46 -11.61 -10.98
CA LEU A 217 8.30 -11.91 -10.13
C LEU A 217 6.99 -12.07 -10.92
N ILE A 218 6.69 -11.18 -11.86
CA ILE A 218 5.46 -11.27 -12.66
C ILE A 218 5.52 -12.37 -13.73
N ALA A 219 6.69 -12.98 -13.96
CA ALA A 219 6.82 -14.08 -14.91
C ALA A 219 5.90 -15.26 -14.55
N ASP A 220 5.62 -15.47 -13.27
CA ASP A 220 4.66 -16.48 -12.78
C ASP A 220 3.26 -16.30 -13.40
N TYR A 221 2.82 -15.06 -13.60
CA TYR A 221 1.53 -14.75 -14.22
C TYR A 221 1.53 -14.97 -15.74
N LYS A 222 2.70 -15.06 -16.37
CA LYS A 222 2.86 -15.17 -17.83
C LYS A 222 3.08 -16.62 -18.29
N LYS A 223 3.24 -17.58 -17.36
CA LYS A 223 3.48 -19.01 -17.66
C LYS A 223 2.32 -19.62 -18.47
N ASP A 224 2.66 -20.34 -19.54
CA ASP A 224 1.74 -21.00 -20.48
C ASP A 224 0.62 -20.09 -21.03
N LEU A 225 0.96 -18.84 -21.35
CA LEU A 225 0.15 -17.98 -22.20
C LEU A 225 0.66 -18.06 -23.64
N HIS A 226 -0.27 -18.21 -24.59
CA HIS A 226 0.04 -18.33 -26.03
C HIS A 226 -0.67 -17.25 -26.86
N GLU A 227 -1.32 -16.30 -26.20
CA GLU A 227 -1.98 -15.17 -26.83
C GLU A 227 -0.97 -14.25 -27.51
N LYS A 228 -1.36 -13.70 -28.68
CA LYS A 228 -0.56 -12.72 -29.42
C LYS A 228 -0.26 -11.45 -28.60
N LYS A 229 -1.15 -11.07 -27.69
CA LYS A 229 -1.02 -9.88 -26.83
C LYS A 229 -1.17 -10.29 -25.37
N ILE A 230 -0.10 -10.18 -24.60
CA ILE A 230 -0.09 -10.43 -23.16
C ILE A 230 -0.14 -9.09 -22.44
N ASN A 231 -1.29 -8.76 -21.83
CA ASN A 231 -1.49 -7.49 -21.12
C ASN A 231 -1.26 -7.67 -19.61
N LEU A 232 -0.07 -8.13 -19.21
CA LEU A 232 0.27 -8.41 -17.80
C LEU A 232 1.41 -7.53 -17.25
N ASP A 233 1.77 -6.47 -17.99
CA ASP A 233 2.87 -5.55 -17.66
C ASP A 233 2.39 -4.23 -17.04
N ASP A 234 1.09 -4.11 -16.77
CA ASP A 234 0.48 -2.97 -16.09
C ASP A 234 1.02 -2.86 -14.65
N ASP A 235 1.22 -1.63 -14.17
CA ASP A 235 1.80 -1.41 -12.85
C ASP A 235 0.91 -1.94 -11.73
N TYR A 236 -0.43 -1.86 -11.83
CA TYR A 236 -1.28 -2.41 -10.77
C TYR A 236 -1.08 -3.92 -10.59
N ILE A 237 -0.77 -4.66 -11.67
CA ILE A 237 -0.47 -6.10 -11.63
C ILE A 237 0.86 -6.35 -10.92
N LYS A 238 1.87 -5.53 -11.23
CA LYS A 238 3.16 -5.57 -10.55
C LYS A 238 3.03 -5.28 -9.07
N PHE A 239 2.22 -4.30 -8.68
CA PHE A 239 1.95 -4.00 -7.28
C PHE A 239 1.16 -5.11 -6.57
N ILE A 240 0.23 -5.78 -7.25
CA ILE A 240 -0.43 -6.98 -6.70
C ILE A 240 0.60 -8.09 -6.47
N ARG A 241 1.48 -8.38 -7.44
CA ARG A 241 2.54 -9.37 -7.28
C ARG A 241 3.56 -8.98 -6.20
N TYR A 242 3.87 -7.69 -6.10
CA TYR A 242 4.72 -7.13 -5.05
C TYR A 242 4.12 -7.36 -3.66
N GLY A 243 2.82 -7.06 -3.49
CA GLY A 243 2.10 -7.33 -2.26
C GLY A 243 2.07 -8.83 -1.93
N GLU A 244 1.78 -9.67 -2.92
CA GLU A 244 1.83 -11.14 -2.80
C GLU A 244 3.19 -11.63 -2.29
N TYR A 245 4.30 -11.09 -2.83
CA TYR A 245 5.65 -11.41 -2.37
C TYR A 245 5.86 -11.14 -0.87
N PHE A 246 5.36 -10.02 -0.32
CA PHE A 246 5.43 -9.77 1.12
C PHE A 246 4.59 -10.75 1.92
N ILE A 247 3.36 -11.01 1.50
CA ILE A 247 2.46 -11.91 2.22
C ILE A 247 2.98 -13.35 2.20
N ASP A 248 3.55 -13.81 1.09
CA ASP A 248 4.21 -15.11 0.99
C ASP A 248 5.43 -15.22 1.90
N LYS A 249 6.26 -14.17 1.92
CA LYS A 249 7.45 -14.11 2.76
C LYS A 249 7.12 -14.12 4.25
N SER A 250 6.05 -13.42 4.65
CA SER A 250 5.55 -13.42 6.02
C SER A 250 4.83 -14.74 6.37
N GLY A 251 4.35 -15.48 5.38
CA GLY A 251 3.63 -16.75 5.52
C GLY A 251 2.15 -16.60 5.92
N GLU A 252 1.75 -15.43 6.41
CA GLU A 252 0.37 -15.04 6.70
C GLU A 252 0.21 -13.53 6.50
N GLY A 253 -1.00 -13.08 6.15
CA GLY A 253 -1.31 -11.65 6.04
C GLY A 253 -2.44 -11.31 5.08
N ILE A 254 -2.61 -10.02 4.84
CA ILE A 254 -3.70 -9.43 4.07
C ILE A 254 -3.11 -8.48 3.01
N LEU A 255 -3.54 -8.63 1.76
CA LEU A 255 -3.31 -7.69 0.68
C LEU A 255 -4.63 -7.01 0.31
N ALA A 256 -4.73 -5.69 0.42
CA ALA A 256 -5.98 -4.96 0.22
C ALA A 256 -5.79 -3.70 -0.65
N TYR A 257 -6.20 -3.76 -1.90
CA TYR A 257 -6.06 -2.64 -2.84
C TYR A 257 -7.38 -2.21 -3.46
N ILE A 258 -7.47 -0.94 -3.83
CA ILE A 258 -8.30 -0.54 -4.97
C ILE A 258 -7.43 -0.52 -6.23
N SER A 259 -7.85 -1.19 -7.29
CA SER A 259 -7.08 -1.30 -8.53
C SER A 259 -7.96 -1.51 -9.75
N ASN A 260 -7.35 -1.53 -10.94
CA ASN A 260 -8.03 -1.75 -12.21
C ASN A 260 -8.73 -3.12 -12.18
N ASN A 261 -10.02 -3.16 -12.53
CA ASN A 261 -10.83 -4.38 -12.49
C ASN A 261 -10.59 -5.34 -13.68
N SER A 262 -9.74 -4.98 -14.65
CA SER A 262 -9.50 -5.79 -15.86
C SER A 262 -8.96 -7.20 -15.60
N PHE A 263 -8.38 -7.46 -14.42
CA PHE A 263 -7.92 -8.81 -14.06
C PHE A 263 -9.05 -9.78 -13.73
N ILE A 264 -10.25 -9.27 -13.40
CA ILE A 264 -11.42 -10.09 -13.03
C ILE A 264 -11.85 -10.94 -14.22
N ASP A 265 -12.05 -10.33 -15.39
CA ASP A 265 -12.60 -11.00 -16.57
C ASP A 265 -11.63 -11.09 -17.76
N GLY A 266 -10.45 -10.43 -17.69
CA GLY A 266 -9.52 -10.42 -18.81
C GLY A 266 -8.96 -11.81 -19.16
N ILE A 267 -8.82 -12.07 -20.46
CA ILE A 267 -8.44 -13.38 -21.03
C ILE A 267 -7.04 -13.81 -20.57
N THR A 268 -6.05 -12.91 -20.65
CA THR A 268 -4.66 -13.19 -20.27
C THR A 268 -4.47 -13.24 -18.75
N HIS A 269 -5.36 -12.60 -17.99
CA HIS A 269 -5.32 -12.59 -16.52
C HIS A 269 -5.72 -13.93 -15.89
N ARG A 270 -6.15 -14.94 -16.67
CA ARG A 270 -6.48 -16.27 -16.14
C ARG A 270 -5.34 -16.92 -15.34
N LYS A 271 -4.09 -16.68 -15.74
CA LYS A 271 -2.90 -17.21 -15.05
C LYS A 271 -2.60 -16.44 -13.77
N MET A 272 -2.76 -15.12 -13.79
CA MET A 272 -2.76 -14.29 -12.58
C MET A 272 -3.84 -14.74 -11.59
N ARG A 273 -5.10 -14.90 -12.01
CA ARG A 273 -6.18 -15.40 -11.15
C ARG A 273 -5.88 -16.78 -10.57
N LYS A 274 -5.34 -17.69 -11.38
CA LYS A 274 -4.91 -19.02 -10.91
C LYS A 274 -3.86 -18.89 -9.81
N HIS A 275 -2.80 -18.09 -10.04
CA HIS A 275 -1.74 -17.90 -9.06
C HIS A 275 -2.26 -17.28 -7.74
N LEU A 276 -3.11 -16.26 -7.83
CA LEU A 276 -3.73 -15.65 -6.64
C LEU A 276 -4.53 -16.67 -5.81
N LEU A 277 -5.26 -17.59 -6.47
CA LEU A 277 -6.01 -18.66 -5.80
C LEU A 277 -5.10 -19.78 -5.24
N GLU A 278 -3.88 -19.92 -5.74
CA GLU A 278 -2.88 -20.84 -5.18
C GLU A 278 -2.16 -20.21 -3.96
N THR A 279 -2.01 -18.89 -3.96
CA THR A 279 -1.32 -18.14 -2.90
C THR A 279 -2.18 -17.85 -1.68
N PHE A 280 -3.43 -17.43 -1.90
CA PHE A 280 -4.34 -16.90 -0.87
C PHE A 280 -5.49 -17.87 -0.58
N ASP A 281 -5.89 -17.98 0.69
CA ASP A 281 -6.95 -18.88 1.15
C ASP A 281 -8.36 -18.30 0.94
N LYS A 282 -8.47 -16.96 0.95
CA LYS A 282 -9.71 -16.25 0.64
C LYS A 282 -9.43 -15.02 -0.21
N VAL A 283 -10.37 -14.75 -1.11
CA VAL A 283 -10.34 -13.61 -2.02
C VAL A 283 -11.70 -12.94 -2.01
N TYR A 284 -11.73 -11.67 -1.64
CA TYR A 284 -12.91 -10.80 -1.70
C TYR A 284 -12.70 -9.78 -2.82
N ILE A 285 -13.63 -9.73 -3.77
CA ILE A 285 -13.62 -8.76 -4.86
C ILE A 285 -14.94 -8.02 -4.82
N LEU A 286 -14.86 -6.71 -4.63
CA LEU A 286 -15.97 -5.78 -4.80
C LEU A 286 -15.71 -4.98 -6.07
N ASP A 287 -16.34 -5.40 -7.17
CA ASP A 287 -16.27 -4.69 -8.44
C ASP A 287 -17.10 -3.40 -8.35
N LEU A 288 -16.44 -2.25 -8.55
CA LEU A 288 -17.07 -0.94 -8.53
C LEU A 288 -17.44 -0.48 -9.93
N HIS A 289 -17.23 -1.31 -10.96
CA HIS A 289 -17.57 -1.01 -12.35
C HIS A 289 -16.94 0.30 -12.82
N GLY A 290 -17.71 1.17 -13.49
CA GLY A 290 -17.25 2.45 -14.02
C GLY A 290 -16.35 2.34 -15.25
N ASN A 291 -16.41 1.25 -16.01
CA ASN A 291 -15.62 1.08 -17.22
C ASN A 291 -16.28 1.77 -18.42
N ALA A 292 -15.91 3.04 -18.63
CA ALA A 292 -16.40 3.84 -19.76
C ALA A 292 -16.06 3.23 -21.13
N LYS A 293 -14.98 2.44 -21.25
CA LYS A 293 -14.62 1.77 -22.52
C LYS A 293 -15.55 0.61 -22.85
N LYS A 294 -16.05 -0.09 -21.82
CA LYS A 294 -17.08 -1.13 -21.97
C LYS A 294 -18.50 -0.54 -22.11
N LYS A 295 -18.66 0.76 -21.84
CA LYS A 295 -19.96 1.46 -21.81
C LYS A 295 -20.93 0.81 -20.84
N GLU A 296 -20.44 0.52 -19.63
CA GLU A 296 -21.27 -0.02 -18.55
C GLU A 296 -22.41 0.95 -18.21
N VAL A 297 -23.55 0.38 -17.84
CA VAL A 297 -24.77 1.11 -17.48
C VAL A 297 -25.31 0.59 -16.17
N CYS A 298 -25.82 1.51 -15.36
CA CYS A 298 -26.52 1.22 -14.13
C CYS A 298 -27.87 0.51 -14.43
N PRO A 299 -28.50 -0.13 -13.42
CA PRO A 299 -29.83 -0.76 -13.59
C PRO A 299 -30.93 0.21 -14.05
N ASP A 300 -30.77 1.51 -13.83
CA ASP A 300 -31.66 2.58 -14.30
C ASP A 300 -31.38 3.05 -15.74
N GLY A 301 -30.38 2.47 -16.40
CA GLY A 301 -29.98 2.78 -17.78
C GLY A 301 -29.05 3.98 -17.92
N LEU A 302 -28.67 4.66 -16.83
CA LEU A 302 -27.69 5.74 -16.88
C LEU A 302 -26.26 5.19 -17.03
N PRO A 303 -25.32 5.97 -17.59
CA PRO A 303 -23.91 5.57 -17.64
C PRO A 303 -23.38 5.26 -16.25
N ASP A 304 -22.71 4.12 -16.11
CA ASP A 304 -22.05 3.75 -14.86
C ASP A 304 -20.78 4.60 -14.69
N GLN A 305 -20.77 5.44 -13.66
CA GLN A 305 -19.70 6.40 -13.41
C GLN A 305 -18.61 5.80 -12.54
N ASN A 306 -17.37 6.04 -12.94
CA ASN A 306 -16.21 5.59 -12.18
C ASN A 306 -16.05 6.41 -10.89
N VAL A 307 -15.57 5.76 -9.82
CA VAL A 307 -15.26 6.44 -8.54
C VAL A 307 -14.04 7.36 -8.63
N PHE A 308 -13.23 7.22 -9.68
CA PHE A 308 -12.17 8.14 -10.07
C PHE A 308 -12.48 8.80 -11.42
N ASP A 309 -11.84 9.91 -11.75
CA ASP A 309 -11.94 10.54 -13.07
C ASP A 309 -11.07 9.80 -14.13
N ILE A 310 -11.37 8.51 -14.35
CA ILE A 310 -10.67 7.63 -15.30
C ILE A 310 -11.65 6.78 -16.12
N MET A 311 -11.15 6.18 -17.21
CA MET A 311 -11.97 5.37 -18.11
C MET A 311 -11.99 3.87 -17.78
N GLN A 312 -10.99 3.38 -17.05
CA GLN A 312 -10.85 1.98 -16.69
C GLN A 312 -11.70 1.68 -15.46
N GLY A 313 -12.46 0.59 -15.48
CA GLY A 313 -13.20 0.16 -14.31
C GLY A 313 -12.28 -0.21 -13.15
N VAL A 314 -12.79 -0.12 -11.92
CA VAL A 314 -12.01 -0.36 -10.71
C VAL A 314 -12.72 -1.30 -9.75
N SER A 315 -11.95 -1.94 -8.88
CA SER A 315 -12.45 -2.90 -7.91
C SER A 315 -11.64 -2.79 -6.62
N ILE A 316 -12.30 -3.03 -5.49
CA ILE A 316 -11.64 -3.25 -4.20
C ILE A 316 -11.38 -4.74 -4.06
N ASN A 317 -10.12 -5.10 -3.84
CA ASN A 317 -9.62 -6.46 -3.85
C ASN A 317 -8.90 -6.74 -2.55
N ILE A 318 -9.41 -7.70 -1.77
CA ILE A 318 -8.84 -8.12 -0.50
C ILE A 318 -8.49 -9.61 -0.57
N PHE A 319 -7.21 -9.93 -0.47
CA PHE A 319 -6.68 -11.28 -0.49
C PHE A 319 -6.14 -11.63 0.90
N VAL A 320 -6.50 -12.80 1.41
CA VAL A 320 -6.17 -13.24 2.77
C VAL A 320 -5.41 -14.55 2.72
N LYS A 321 -4.22 -14.57 3.34
CA LYS A 321 -3.40 -15.77 3.54
C LYS A 321 -3.31 -16.06 5.03
N ARG A 322 -3.73 -17.24 5.46
CA ARG A 322 -3.59 -17.70 6.84
C ARG A 322 -2.36 -18.59 6.94
N ARG A 323 -1.76 -18.61 8.12
CA ARG A 323 -0.69 -19.56 8.41
C ARG A 323 -1.22 -20.98 8.30
N LYS A 324 -0.61 -21.80 7.45
CA LYS A 324 -0.93 -23.24 7.35
C LYS A 324 -0.66 -23.88 8.72
N SER A 325 -1.69 -24.53 9.26
CA SER A 325 -1.63 -25.25 10.55
C SER A 325 -0.76 -26.50 10.47
#